data_AF-A0A7S3EPF3-F1
#
_entry.id   AF-A0A7S3EPF3-F1
#
_cell.length_a   1.000
_cell.length_b   1.000
_cell.length_c   1.000
_cell.angle_alpha   90.00
_cell.angle_beta   90.00
_cell.angle_gamma   90.00
#
_symmetry.space_group_name_H-M   'P 1'
#
loop_
_entity.id
_entity.type
_entity.pdbx_description
1 polymer ?
#
loop_
_entity_poly.entity_id
_entity_poly.type
_entity_poly.pdbx_seq_one_letter_code
_entity_poly.pdbx_strand_id
1 'polypeptide(L)'
;LFLEAASRAAADAFVFDINSLEDLSRAACTLGCRELRERCARRLGDFESRIRMHRWADVVRHNEAGGCWVTMDGMLFDLEVWLPEHPGGSTIIPRQARNIDCTVFFELYHASRESFQYLREFYIGEVEPQDRELVPLEAESASDEFMQQLREFSATFRLKLDVVPTFKSF
;
A
#
# COMPACT_ATOMS: atom_id res chain seq x y z
N LEU A 1 -20.11 6.32 -14.88
CA LEU A 1 -19.23 5.27 -15.44
C LEU A 1 -18.14 5.90 -16.30
N PHE A 2 -16.95 5.30 -16.46
CA PHE A 2 -15.84 5.92 -17.22
C PHE A 2 -16.24 6.37 -18.63
N LEU A 3 -16.98 5.55 -19.38
CA LEU A 3 -17.40 5.87 -20.75
C LEU A 3 -18.30 7.12 -20.81
N GLU A 4 -19.10 7.36 -19.78
CA GLU A 4 -19.92 8.58 -19.66
C GLU A 4 -19.06 9.79 -19.29
N ALA A 5 -18.04 9.60 -18.46
CA ALA A 5 -17.09 10.66 -18.14
C ALA A 5 -16.27 11.05 -19.38
N ALA A 6 -15.83 10.07 -20.16
CA ALA A 6 -15.12 10.28 -21.43
C ALA A 6 -15.97 11.02 -22.46
N SER A 7 -17.25 10.65 -22.61
CA SER A 7 -18.15 11.37 -23.52
C SER A 7 -18.41 12.82 -23.10
N ARG A 8 -18.22 13.15 -21.83
CA ARG A 8 -18.35 14.52 -21.27
C ARG A 8 -17.01 15.26 -21.14
N ALA A 9 -15.92 14.73 -21.72
CA ALA A 9 -14.56 15.26 -21.57
C ALA A 9 -14.10 15.40 -20.09
N ALA A 10 -14.66 14.57 -19.20
CA ALA A 10 -14.36 14.51 -17.78
C ALA A 10 -13.59 13.23 -17.39
N ALA A 11 -13.06 12.50 -18.37
CA ALA A 11 -12.33 11.25 -18.14
C ALA A 11 -11.09 11.42 -17.25
N ASP A 12 -10.48 12.61 -17.23
CA ASP A 12 -9.29 12.90 -16.42
C ASP A 12 -9.59 12.96 -14.92
N ALA A 13 -10.84 13.23 -14.53
CA ALA A 13 -11.26 13.20 -13.13
C ALA A 13 -11.65 11.78 -12.67
N PHE A 14 -11.70 10.79 -13.57
CA PHE A 14 -12.13 9.44 -13.22
C PHE A 14 -10.96 8.61 -12.69
N VAL A 15 -11.08 8.21 -11.42
CA VAL A 15 -10.06 7.47 -10.66
C VAL A 15 -10.49 6.01 -10.55
N PHE A 16 -9.78 5.10 -11.21
CA PHE A 16 -10.04 3.65 -11.18
C PHE A 16 -9.39 2.92 -10.00
N ASP A 17 -10.15 2.21 -9.17
CA ASP A 17 -9.57 1.39 -8.09
C ASP A 17 -8.41 0.50 -8.57
N ILE A 18 -7.23 0.65 -7.93
CA ILE A 18 -6.01 -0.11 -8.21
C ILE A 18 -6.23 -1.61 -8.16
N ASN A 19 -7.13 -2.10 -7.31
CA ASN A 19 -7.43 -3.52 -7.16
C ASN A 19 -8.15 -4.10 -8.39
N SER A 20 -8.75 -3.25 -9.22
CA SER A 20 -9.51 -3.66 -10.41
C SER A 20 -8.79 -3.36 -11.72
N LEU A 21 -7.63 -2.68 -11.68
CA LEU A 21 -6.99 -2.13 -12.87
C LEU A 21 -6.55 -3.20 -13.86
N GLU A 22 -6.02 -4.33 -13.41
CA GLU A 22 -5.62 -5.41 -14.31
C GLU A 22 -6.80 -6.01 -15.06
N ASP A 23 -7.88 -6.30 -14.36
CA ASP A 23 -9.11 -6.85 -14.95
C ASP A 23 -9.76 -5.83 -15.89
N LEU A 24 -9.78 -4.56 -15.49
CA LEU A 24 -10.31 -3.48 -16.31
C LEU A 24 -9.47 -3.27 -17.57
N SER A 25 -8.14 -3.35 -17.47
CA SER A 25 -7.23 -3.29 -18.60
C SER A 25 -7.44 -4.46 -19.57
N ARG A 26 -7.63 -5.68 -19.03
CA ARG A 26 -7.94 -6.87 -19.83
C ARG A 26 -9.28 -6.74 -20.54
N ALA A 27 -10.32 -6.30 -19.83
CA ALA A 27 -11.63 -6.05 -20.41
C ALA A 27 -11.57 -4.97 -21.51
N ALA A 28 -10.84 -3.88 -21.26
CA ALA A 28 -10.64 -2.81 -22.24
C ALA A 28 -9.92 -3.32 -23.50
N CYS A 29 -8.94 -4.22 -23.34
CA CYS A 29 -8.28 -4.87 -24.47
C CYS A 29 -9.25 -5.73 -25.29
N THR A 30 -10.05 -6.57 -24.63
CA THR A 30 -11.05 -7.44 -25.28
C THR A 30 -12.10 -6.65 -26.04
N LEU A 31 -12.55 -5.52 -25.47
CA LEU A 31 -13.60 -4.67 -26.06
C LEU A 31 -13.06 -3.63 -27.05
N GLY A 32 -11.74 -3.57 -27.26
CA GLY A 32 -11.11 -2.57 -28.14
C GLY A 32 -11.15 -1.13 -27.59
N CYS A 33 -11.42 -0.95 -26.30
CA CYS A 33 -11.45 0.36 -25.64
C CYS A 33 -10.04 0.88 -25.37
N ARG A 34 -9.39 1.42 -26.42
CA ARG A 34 -7.99 1.86 -26.37
C ARG A 34 -7.71 2.88 -25.25
N GLU A 35 -8.53 3.92 -25.13
CA GLU A 35 -8.32 4.98 -24.13
C GLU A 35 -8.39 4.44 -22.70
N LEU A 36 -9.38 3.58 -22.42
CA LEU A 36 -9.51 2.93 -21.11
C LEU A 36 -8.26 2.11 -20.79
N ARG A 37 -7.78 1.31 -21.74
CA ARG A 37 -6.56 0.50 -21.58
C ARG A 37 -5.32 1.36 -21.30
N GLU A 38 -5.13 2.44 -22.06
CA GLU A 38 -3.99 3.35 -21.88
C GLU A 38 -4.05 4.08 -20.52
N ARG A 39 -5.24 4.42 -20.03
CA ARG A 39 -5.42 4.98 -18.69
C ARG A 39 -5.12 3.97 -17.58
N CYS A 40 -5.60 2.74 -17.69
CA CYS A 40 -5.28 1.69 -16.73
C CYS A 40 -3.77 1.44 -16.68
N ALA A 41 -3.11 1.34 -17.84
CA ALA A 41 -1.66 1.14 -17.92
C ALA A 41 -0.86 2.29 -17.31
N ARG A 42 -1.27 3.55 -17.56
CA ARG A 42 -0.63 4.72 -16.94
C ARG A 42 -0.73 4.69 -15.42
N ARG A 43 -1.94 4.49 -14.88
CA ARG A 43 -2.13 4.43 -13.42
C ARG A 43 -1.36 3.27 -12.78
N LEU A 44 -1.31 2.11 -13.43
CA LEU A 44 -0.51 0.98 -12.93
C LEU A 44 0.98 1.30 -12.95
N GLY A 45 1.48 1.93 -14.03
CA GLY A 45 2.87 2.38 -14.10
C GLY A 45 3.23 3.42 -13.05
N ASP A 46 2.34 4.38 -12.78
CA ASP A 46 2.50 5.36 -11.71
C ASP A 46 2.57 4.68 -10.34
N PHE A 47 1.69 3.70 -10.09
CA PHE A 47 1.70 2.87 -8.89
C PHE A 47 2.98 2.04 -8.74
N GLU A 48 3.47 1.41 -9.81
CA GLU A 48 4.71 0.62 -9.77
C GLU A 48 5.94 1.51 -9.55
N SER A 49 5.96 2.71 -10.14
CA SER A 49 7.10 3.63 -10.08
C SER A 49 7.42 4.16 -8.68
N ARG A 50 6.42 4.17 -7.78
CA ARG A 50 6.62 4.60 -6.39
C ARG A 50 7.14 3.49 -5.47
N ILE A 51 7.04 2.21 -5.86
CA ILE A 51 7.39 1.07 -5.01
C ILE A 51 8.91 0.92 -4.93
N ARG A 52 9.47 0.99 -3.72
CA ARG A 52 10.91 0.84 -3.49
C ARG A 52 11.25 0.39 -2.07
N MET A 53 12.50 0.01 -1.86
CA MET A 53 13.03 -0.24 -0.52
C MET A 53 13.37 1.10 0.16
N HIS A 54 13.08 1.19 1.45
CA HIS A 54 13.32 2.39 2.25
C HIS A 54 14.14 2.06 3.50
N ARG A 55 15.12 2.92 3.81
CA ARG A 55 15.79 2.91 5.11
C ARG A 55 14.82 3.34 6.19
N TRP A 56 14.90 2.72 7.38
CA TRP A 56 14.07 3.13 8.52
C TRP A 56 14.33 4.59 8.92
N ALA A 57 15.59 5.04 8.82
CA ALA A 57 15.94 6.43 9.08
C ALA A 57 15.24 7.43 8.14
N ASP A 58 14.93 7.03 6.91
CA ASP A 58 14.21 7.89 5.96
C ASP A 58 12.71 7.96 6.31
N VAL A 59 12.14 6.86 6.80
CA VAL A 59 10.75 6.82 7.31
C VAL A 59 10.60 7.78 8.49
N VAL A 60 11.51 7.69 9.48
CA VAL A 60 11.49 8.57 10.65
C VAL A 60 11.63 10.03 10.24
N ARG A 61 12.58 10.35 9.35
CA ARG A 61 12.80 11.72 8.85
C ARG A 61 11.58 12.28 8.11
N HIS A 62 10.91 11.46 7.29
CA HIS A 62 9.69 11.86 6.59
C HIS A 62 8.57 12.18 7.57
N ASN A 63 8.37 11.34 8.59
CA ASN A 63 7.37 11.55 9.63
C ASN A 63 7.64 12.78 10.51
N GLU A 64 8.92 13.07 10.80
CA GLU A 64 9.35 14.29 11.50
C GLU A 64 9.07 15.56 10.69
N ALA A 65 9.17 15.49 9.36
CA ALA A 65 8.83 16.58 8.45
C ALA A 65 7.31 16.85 8.31
N GLY A 66 6.49 16.08 9.03
CA GLY A 66 5.02 16.23 9.03
C GLY A 66 4.28 15.20 8.18
N GLY A 67 5.00 14.46 7.33
CA GLY A 67 4.46 13.39 6.51
C GLY A 67 3.93 12.21 7.33
N CYS A 68 3.26 11.25 6.68
CA CYS A 68 2.60 10.14 7.36
C CYS A 68 2.85 8.81 6.68
N TRP A 69 4.04 8.27 6.90
CA TRP A 69 4.40 6.91 6.54
C TRP A 69 4.23 5.97 7.73
N VAL A 70 3.56 4.85 7.49
CA VAL A 70 3.32 3.82 8.50
C VAL A 70 3.83 2.47 8.04
N THR A 71 4.25 1.65 8.99
CA THR A 71 4.80 0.31 8.73
C THR A 71 3.87 -0.78 9.21
N MET A 72 3.74 -1.86 8.43
CA MET A 72 2.91 -3.03 8.79
C MET A 72 3.54 -4.31 8.24
N ASP A 73 3.97 -5.23 9.10
CA ASP A 73 4.68 -6.48 8.72
C ASP A 73 5.86 -6.18 7.79
N GLY A 74 6.57 -5.06 8.00
CA GLY A 74 7.68 -4.58 7.16
C GLY A 74 7.29 -3.88 5.85
N MET A 75 6.01 -3.88 5.46
CA MET A 75 5.48 -3.05 4.37
C MET A 75 5.41 -1.59 4.80
N LEU A 76 5.50 -0.68 3.83
CA LEU A 76 5.43 0.76 4.04
C LEU A 76 4.27 1.37 3.25
N PHE A 77 3.51 2.24 3.90
CA PHE A 77 2.34 2.91 3.32
C PHE A 77 2.42 4.42 3.49
N ASP A 78 2.11 5.16 2.42
CA ASP A 78 1.97 6.61 2.46
C ASP A 78 0.51 7.01 2.58
N LEU A 79 0.15 7.54 3.74
CA LEU A 79 -1.22 7.90 4.08
C LEU A 79 -1.45 9.41 4.10
N GLU A 80 -0.43 10.24 3.85
CA GLU A 80 -0.48 11.69 4.06
C GLU A 80 -1.71 12.34 3.40
N VAL A 81 -1.91 12.02 2.11
CA VAL A 81 -3.02 12.57 1.31
C VAL A 81 -4.37 11.98 1.70
N TRP A 82 -4.38 10.76 2.23
CA TRP A 82 -5.61 10.03 2.54
C TRP A 82 -6.11 10.23 3.98
N LEU A 83 -5.28 10.76 4.88
CA LEU A 83 -5.66 10.99 6.28
C LEU A 83 -7.03 11.70 6.47
N PRO A 84 -7.41 12.73 5.69
CA PRO A 84 -8.73 13.36 5.82
C PRO A 84 -9.92 12.44 5.51
N GLU A 85 -9.69 11.43 4.66
CA GLU A 85 -10.69 10.46 4.19
C GLU A 85 -10.71 9.19 5.05
N HIS A 86 -9.80 9.05 6.01
CA HIS A 86 -9.76 7.90 6.91
C HIS A 86 -11.04 7.85 7.77
N PRO A 87 -11.83 6.76 7.74
CA PRO A 87 -13.09 6.67 8.50
C PRO A 87 -12.94 6.83 10.02
N GLY A 88 -11.79 6.44 10.58
CA GLY A 88 -11.45 6.64 11.99
C GLY A 88 -10.99 8.06 12.35
N GLY A 89 -11.00 8.98 11.38
CA GLY A 89 -10.52 10.36 11.49
C GLY A 89 -9.02 10.52 11.23
N SER A 90 -8.60 11.76 10.97
CA SER A 90 -7.24 12.10 10.52
C SER A 90 -6.18 12.14 11.64
N THR A 91 -6.57 11.97 12.90
CA THR A 91 -5.69 12.19 14.06
C THR A 91 -5.13 10.91 14.68
N ILE A 92 -5.83 9.79 14.55
CA ILE A 92 -5.48 8.55 15.24
C ILE A 92 -4.22 7.91 14.66
N ILE A 93 -4.12 7.85 13.32
CA ILE A 93 -2.96 7.28 12.61
C ILE A 93 -1.67 8.08 12.92
N PRO A 94 -1.62 9.42 12.77
CA PRO A 94 -0.42 10.18 13.12
C PRO A 94 0.01 10.04 14.57
N ARG A 95 -0.94 9.82 15.49
CA ARG A 95 -0.68 9.72 16.92
C ARG A 95 -0.14 8.35 17.34
N GLN A 96 -0.61 7.28 16.70
CA GLN A 96 -0.35 5.92 17.16
C GLN A 96 0.50 5.10 16.20
N ALA A 97 0.42 5.32 14.89
CA ALA A 97 1.01 4.43 13.89
C ALA A 97 2.29 4.96 13.24
N ARG A 98 2.71 6.20 13.53
CA ARG A 98 3.99 6.73 13.04
C ARG A 98 5.15 6.12 13.81
N ASN A 99 6.23 5.81 13.07
CA ASN A 99 7.50 5.36 13.64
C ASN A 99 7.39 4.08 14.50
N ILE A 100 6.42 3.23 14.20
CA ILE A 100 6.18 1.94 14.84
C ILE A 100 5.51 0.98 13.84
N ASP A 101 5.72 -0.32 14.00
CA ASP A 101 4.93 -1.32 13.28
C ASP A 101 3.49 -1.32 13.81
N CYS A 102 2.57 -0.83 13.00
CA CYS A 102 1.17 -0.66 13.36
C CYS A 102 0.29 -1.88 13.04
N THR A 103 0.88 -3.05 12.80
CA THR A 103 0.15 -4.30 12.49
C THR A 103 -0.89 -4.63 13.56
N VAL A 104 -0.51 -4.54 14.84
CA VAL A 104 -1.42 -4.79 15.97
C VAL A 104 -2.57 -3.78 15.98
N PHE A 105 -2.28 -2.49 15.80
CA PHE A 105 -3.33 -1.48 15.73
C PHE A 105 -4.28 -1.71 14.57
N PHE A 106 -3.76 -2.12 13.41
CA PHE A 106 -4.59 -2.40 12.27
C PHE A 106 -5.55 -3.55 12.55
N GLU A 107 -5.08 -4.65 13.14
CA GLU A 107 -5.94 -5.78 13.55
C GLU A 107 -7.01 -5.34 14.55
N LEU A 108 -6.62 -4.61 15.61
CA LEU A 108 -7.52 -4.19 16.68
C LEU A 108 -8.66 -3.28 16.20
N TYR A 109 -8.39 -2.40 15.24
CA TYR A 109 -9.36 -1.42 14.76
C TYR A 109 -10.12 -1.85 13.49
N HIS A 110 -9.62 -2.84 12.75
CA HIS A 110 -10.20 -3.25 11.47
C HIS A 110 -10.57 -4.74 11.46
N ALA A 111 -11.71 -5.05 12.09
CA ALA A 111 -12.24 -6.42 12.13
C ALA A 111 -12.75 -6.94 10.76
N SER A 112 -13.00 -6.06 9.78
CA SER A 112 -13.50 -6.44 8.46
C SER A 112 -12.39 -6.42 7.40
N ARG A 113 -12.56 -7.23 6.35
CA ARG A 113 -11.64 -7.26 5.19
C ARG A 113 -11.76 -6.05 4.28
N GLU A 114 -12.73 -5.16 4.50
CA GLU A 114 -12.93 -3.98 3.65
C GLU A 114 -11.73 -3.04 3.71
N SER A 115 -11.13 -2.88 4.91
CA SER A 115 -9.95 -2.05 5.12
C SER A 115 -8.73 -2.53 4.33
N PHE A 116 -8.66 -3.81 3.98
CA PHE A 116 -7.53 -4.38 3.24
C PHE A 116 -7.48 -3.81 1.81
N GLN A 117 -8.63 -3.45 1.23
CA GLN A 117 -8.72 -2.90 -0.13
C GLN A 117 -7.91 -1.61 -0.30
N TYR A 118 -7.73 -0.85 0.78
CA TYR A 118 -6.94 0.39 0.79
C TYR A 118 -5.43 0.14 0.84
N LEU A 119 -4.97 -1.02 1.32
CA LEU A 119 -3.55 -1.30 1.51
C LEU A 119 -2.78 -1.16 0.19
N ARG A 120 -3.32 -1.75 -0.89
CA ARG A 120 -2.68 -1.66 -2.20
C ARG A 120 -2.58 -0.21 -2.68
N GLU A 121 -3.61 0.60 -2.51
CA GLU A 121 -3.65 1.99 -2.99
C GLU A 121 -2.59 2.88 -2.32
N PHE A 122 -2.16 2.56 -1.10
CA PHE A 122 -1.19 3.36 -0.34
C PHE A 122 0.18 2.71 -0.19
N TYR A 123 0.36 1.50 -0.69
CA TYR A 123 1.65 0.78 -0.64
C TYR A 123 2.73 1.52 -1.43
N ILE A 124 3.85 1.82 -0.76
CA ILE A 124 5.03 2.47 -1.36
C ILE A 124 6.29 1.59 -1.30
N GLY A 125 6.19 0.38 -0.75
CA GLY A 125 7.27 -0.59 -0.75
C GLY A 125 7.56 -1.16 0.63
N GLU A 126 8.83 -1.38 0.93
CA GLU A 126 9.26 -2.14 2.11
C GLU A 126 10.33 -1.39 2.89
N VAL A 127 10.38 -1.65 4.20
CA VAL A 127 11.58 -1.36 4.99
C VAL A 127 12.68 -2.33 4.59
N GLU A 128 13.90 -1.80 4.38
CA GLU A 128 15.07 -2.61 4.07
C GLU A 128 15.28 -3.72 5.11
N PRO A 129 15.64 -4.96 4.69
CA PRO A 129 15.78 -6.09 5.61
C PRO A 129 16.69 -5.84 6.81
N GLN A 130 17.79 -5.11 6.60
CA GLN A 130 18.77 -4.77 7.63
C GLN A 130 18.26 -3.80 8.69
N ASP A 131 17.23 -3.00 8.35
CA ASP A 131 16.66 -1.99 9.24
C ASP A 131 15.37 -2.50 9.94
N ARG A 132 14.90 -3.72 9.63
CA ARG A 132 13.63 -4.25 10.18
C ARG A 132 13.63 -4.38 11.71
N GLU A 133 14.76 -4.76 12.28
CA GLU A 133 14.93 -4.84 13.74
C GLU A 133 14.95 -3.46 14.42
N LEU A 134 15.14 -2.39 13.65
CA LEU A 134 15.10 -1.01 14.15
C LEU A 134 13.67 -0.46 14.23
N VAL A 135 12.70 -1.10 13.57
CA VAL A 135 11.29 -0.71 13.60
C VAL A 135 10.73 -1.09 14.98
N PRO A 136 10.26 -0.12 15.79
CA PRO A 136 9.64 -0.42 17.07
C PRO A 136 8.41 -1.30 16.87
N LEU A 137 8.16 -2.19 17.83
CA LEU A 137 7.00 -3.07 17.86
C LEU A 137 6.15 -2.77 19.09
N GLU A 138 4.85 -3.05 18.99
CA GLU A 138 3.98 -3.11 20.17
C GLU A 138 4.38 -4.26 21.10
N ALA A 139 3.99 -4.15 22.38
CA ALA A 139 4.31 -5.17 23.38
C ALA A 139 3.58 -6.50 23.10
N GLU A 140 2.40 -6.41 22.51
CA GLU A 140 1.63 -7.56 22.03
C GLU A 140 1.94 -7.82 20.55
N SER A 141 1.74 -9.06 20.11
CA SER A 141 1.84 -9.44 18.70
C SER A 141 0.44 -9.62 18.10
N ALA A 142 0.31 -9.32 16.81
CA ALA A 142 -0.90 -9.61 16.07
C ALA A 142 -1.18 -11.13 16.03
N SER A 143 -2.44 -11.52 15.86
CA SER A 143 -2.80 -12.95 15.81
C SER A 143 -2.24 -13.64 14.56
N ASP A 144 -1.97 -14.95 14.68
CA ASP A 144 -1.48 -15.74 13.55
C ASP A 144 -2.49 -15.76 12.40
N GLU A 145 -3.79 -15.85 12.70
CA GLU A 145 -4.86 -15.78 11.70
C GLU A 145 -4.85 -14.45 10.94
N PHE A 146 -4.71 -13.33 11.65
CA PHE A 146 -4.63 -12.01 11.01
C PHE A 146 -3.38 -11.90 10.13
N MET A 147 -2.23 -12.33 10.63
CA MET A 147 -0.97 -12.30 9.87
C MET A 147 -1.05 -13.15 8.60
N GLN A 148 -1.71 -14.31 8.65
CA GLN A 148 -1.95 -15.14 7.47
C GLN A 148 -2.80 -14.38 6.44
N GLN A 149 -3.90 -13.76 6.85
CA GLN A 149 -4.78 -13.01 5.96
C GLN A 149 -4.08 -11.80 5.34
N LEU A 150 -3.31 -11.06 6.15
CA LEU A 150 -2.55 -9.89 5.71
C LEU A 150 -1.53 -10.28 4.63
N ARG A 151 -0.78 -11.37 4.84
CA ARG A 151 0.23 -11.87 3.91
C ARG A 151 -0.38 -12.44 2.64
N GLU A 152 -1.50 -13.17 2.74
CA GLU A 152 -2.21 -13.68 1.57
C GLU A 152 -2.71 -12.53 0.69
N PHE A 153 -3.32 -11.51 1.29
CA PHE A 153 -3.84 -10.36 0.56
C PHE A 153 -2.70 -9.55 -0.10
N SER A 154 -1.65 -9.26 0.67
CA SER A 154 -0.53 -8.43 0.21
C SER A 154 0.38 -9.11 -0.82
N ALA A 155 0.36 -10.45 -0.90
CA ALA A 155 1.19 -11.21 -1.85
C ALA A 155 1.01 -10.80 -3.32
N THR A 156 -0.11 -10.17 -3.67
CA THR A 156 -0.43 -9.73 -5.04
C THR A 156 0.30 -8.45 -5.47
N PHE A 157 0.69 -7.59 -4.52
CA PHE A 157 1.29 -6.28 -4.82
C PHE A 157 2.61 -6.00 -4.08
N ARG A 158 2.94 -6.80 -3.07
CA ARG A 158 4.13 -6.61 -2.24
C ARG A 158 5.41 -6.88 -3.03
N LEU A 159 6.42 -6.03 -2.84
CA LEU A 159 7.74 -6.23 -3.44
C LEU A 159 8.36 -7.53 -2.91
N LYS A 160 8.75 -8.41 -3.82
CA LYS A 160 9.42 -9.66 -3.47
C LYS A 160 10.87 -9.35 -3.13
N LEU A 161 11.29 -9.70 -1.92
CA LEU A 161 12.70 -9.73 -1.58
C LEU A 161 13.33 -10.90 -2.35
N ASP A 162 14.19 -10.60 -3.31
CA ASP A 162 15.12 -11.58 -3.84
C ASP A 162 16.07 -11.96 -2.70
N VAL A 163 15.71 -13.00 -1.95
CA VAL A 163 16.61 -13.61 -0.98
C VAL A 163 17.73 -14.25 -1.78
N VAL A 164 18.82 -13.52 -2.04
CA VAL A 164 20.05 -14.14 -2.48
C VAL A 164 20.44 -15.13 -1.39
N PRO A 165 20.50 -16.44 -1.66
CA PRO A 165 20.90 -17.39 -0.64
C PRO A 165 22.36 -17.08 -0.30
N THR A 166 22.60 -16.52 0.88
CA THR A 166 23.94 -16.34 1.40
C THR A 166 24.47 -17.73 1.73
N PHE A 167 24.99 -18.44 0.73
CA PHE A 167 25.83 -19.61 0.97
C PHE A 167 27.06 -19.10 1.72
N LYS A 168 27.04 -19.25 3.05
CA LYS A 168 28.27 -19.17 3.85
C LYS A 168 29.13 -20.35 3.41
N SER A 169 30.07 -20.11 2.51
CA SER A 169 31.19 -21.02 2.30
C SER A 169 31.98 -21.11 3.61
N PHE A 170 31.98 -22.30 4.20
CA PHE A 170 32.98 -22.73 5.18
C PHE A 170 34.06 -23.54 4.46
#